data_AF-R7U1C0-F1
#
_entry.id   AF-R7U1C0-F1
#
_cell.length_a   1.000
_cell.length_b   1.000
_cell.length_c   1.000
_cell.angle_alpha   90.00
_cell.angle_beta   90.00
_cell.angle_gamma   90.00
#
_symmetry.space_group_name_H-M   'P 1'
#
loop_
_entity.id
_entity.type
_entity.pdbx_description
1 polymer ?
#
loop_
_entity_poly.entity_id
_entity_poly.type
_entity_poly.pdbx_seq_one_letter_code
_entity_poly.pdbx_strand_id
1 'polypeptide(L)' 'RIYMTLPVTSATAERSFSALRRLKTYLRSTMSQQRLNNVMLTHCHKRICDTLPLKDVACDFIAKNDRRQLYFGNF' A
#
# COMPACT_ATOMS: atom_id res chain seq x y z
N ARG A 1 27.51 -1.13 16.99
CA ARG A 1 26.42 -0.22 16.54
C ARG A 1 25.18 -0.95 15.98
N ILE A 2 25.10 -2.29 16.05
CA ILE A 2 23.95 -3.06 15.54
C ILE A 2 22.88 -3.32 16.62
N TYR A 3 23.25 -3.25 17.90
CA TYR A 3 22.35 -3.51 19.03
C TYR A 3 21.11 -2.59 19.10
N MET A 4 21.18 -1.36 18.55
CA MET A 4 20.05 -0.41 18.57
C MET A 4 19.00 -0.66 17.48
N THR A 5 19.30 -1.44 16.44
CA THR A 5 18.35 -1.75 15.36
C THR A 5 17.59 -3.05 15.59
N LEU A 6 17.98 -3.82 16.62
CA LEU A 6 17.23 -4.99 17.04
C LEU A 6 15.95 -4.52 17.73
N PRO A 7 14.76 -4.88 17.21
CA PRO A 7 13.53 -4.55 17.89
C PRO A 7 13.52 -5.25 19.25
N VAL A 8 13.57 -4.46 20.32
CA VAL A 8 13.52 -4.96 21.71
C VAL A 8 12.18 -5.64 22.01
N THR A 9 11.15 -5.35 21.21
CA THR A 9 9.78 -5.85 21.36
C THR A 9 9.20 -6.34 20.05
N SER A 10 8.40 -7.42 20.08
CA SER A 10 7.65 -7.98 18.94
C SER A 10 6.45 -7.14 18.49
N ALA A 11 6.09 -6.09 19.24
CA ALA A 11 4.86 -5.31 19.03
C ALA A 11 4.72 -4.73 17.59
N THR A 12 5.82 -4.36 16.95
CA THR A 12 5.81 -3.85 15.55
C THR A 12 5.50 -4.96 14.54
N ALA A 13 6.07 -6.15 14.74
CA ALA A 13 5.79 -7.32 13.92
C ALA A 13 4.34 -7.79 14.14
N GLU A 14 3.88 -7.88 15.39
CA GLU A 14 2.50 -8.26 15.75
C GLU A 14 1.47 -7.31 15.12
N ARG A 15 1.71 -6.00 15.19
CA ARG A 15 0.87 -5.00 14.52
C ARG A 15 0.77 -5.25 13.02
N SER A 16 1.90 -5.61 12.38
CA SER A 16 1.96 -5.89 10.95
C SER A 16 1.20 -7.17 10.60
N PHE A 17 1.37 -8.25 11.36
CA PHE A 17 0.61 -9.50 11.15
C PHE A 17 -0.90 -9.33 11.42
N SER A 18 -1.27 -8.51 12.41
CA SER A 18 -2.67 -8.15 12.67
C SER A 18 -3.30 -7.38 11.50
N ALA A 19 -2.57 -6.45 10.89
CA ALA A 19 -3.00 -5.77 9.67
C ALA A 19 -3.05 -6.73 8.46
N LEU A 20 -2.07 -7.62 8.31
CA LEU A 20 -2.07 -8.63 7.25
C LEU A 20 -3.31 -9.52 7.31
N ARG A 21 -3.70 -9.97 8.52
CA ARG A 21 -4.90 -10.79 8.72
C ARG A 21 -6.20 -10.06 8.33
N ARG A 22 -6.26 -8.74 8.48
CA ARG A 22 -7.39 -7.91 8.03
C ARG A 22 -7.40 -7.72 6.51
N LEU A 23 -6.23 -7.66 5.88
CA LEU A 23 -6.11 -7.45 4.44
C LEU A 23 -6.31 -8.75 3.64
N LYS A 24 -5.72 -9.86 4.08
CA LYS A 24 -5.76 -11.17 3.43
C LYS A 24 -6.93 -12.01 3.94
N THR A 25 -8.11 -11.72 3.42
CA THR A 25 -9.34 -12.47 3.74
C THR A 25 -9.62 -13.58 2.72
N TYR A 26 -10.55 -14.50 3.06
CA TYR A 26 -10.96 -15.60 2.19
C TYR A 26 -11.41 -15.12 0.80
N LEU A 27 -12.22 -14.06 0.75
CA LEU A 27 -12.69 -13.44 -0.50
C LEU A 27 -11.56 -12.80 -1.33
N ARG A 28 -10.39 -12.54 -0.74
CA ARG A 28 -9.19 -11.99 -1.39
C ARG A 28 -8.06 -13.04 -1.45
N SER A 29 -8.44 -14.32 -1.54
CA SER A 29 -7.51 -15.45 -1.59
C SER A 29 -6.57 -15.40 -2.81
N THR A 30 -7.06 -14.93 -3.96
CA THR A 30 -6.38 -14.92 -5.27
C THR A 30 -5.43 -13.73 -5.52
N MET A 31 -5.18 -12.90 -4.51
CA MET A 31 -4.31 -11.72 -4.64
C MET A 31 -2.84 -12.11 -4.82
N SER A 32 -2.17 -11.54 -5.83
CA SER A 32 -0.73 -11.74 -6.03
C SER A 32 0.09 -11.14 -4.89
N GLN A 33 1.26 -11.73 -4.61
CA GLN A 33 2.14 -11.25 -3.53
C GLN A 33 2.59 -9.81 -3.73
N GLN A 34 2.90 -9.42 -4.97
CA GLN A 34 3.26 -8.04 -5.30
C GLN A 34 2.14 -7.07 -4.92
N ARG A 35 0.89 -7.38 -5.29
CA ARG A 35 -0.25 -6.54 -4.94
C ARG A 35 -0.44 -6.49 -3.42
N LEU A 36 -0.28 -7.63 -2.73
CA LEU A 36 -0.45 -7.72 -1.28
C LEU A 36 0.55 -6.82 -0.55
N ASN A 37 1.81 -6.89 -0.95
CA ASN A 37 2.89 -6.09 -0.38
C ASN A 37 2.63 -4.59 -0.58
N ASN A 38 2.23 -4.18 -1.79
CA ASN A 38 1.93 -2.77 -2.08
C ASN A 38 0.77 -2.24 -1.21
N VAL A 39 -0.31 -3.00 -1.07
CA VAL A 39 -1.45 -2.60 -0.23
C VAL A 39 -1.05 -2.57 1.25
N MET A 40 -0.29 -3.56 1.71
CA MET A 40 0.22 -3.60 3.08
C MET A 40 1.10 -2.38 3.41
N LEU A 41 1.95 -1.96 2.47
CA LEU A 41 2.79 -0.77 2.59
C LEU A 41 1.93 0.49 2.79
N THR A 42 0.92 0.69 1.92
CA THR A 42 0.00 1.84 2.03
C THR A 42 -0.81 1.83 3.33
N HIS A 43 -1.19 0.65 3.81
CA HIS A 43 -1.95 0.51 5.06
C HIS A 43 -1.08 0.82 6.30
N CYS A 44 0.17 0.33 6.34
CA CYS A 44 1.10 0.62 7.44
C CYS A 44 1.54 2.08 7.46
N HIS A 45 1.79 2.66 6.29
CA HIS A 45 2.27 4.04 6.13
C HIS A 45 1.15 5.03 5.79
N LYS A 46 -0.08 4.77 6.26
CA LYS A 46 -1.25 5.58 5.93
C LYS A 46 -1.05 7.09 6.14
N ARG A 47 -0.42 7.50 7.25
CA ARG A 47 -0.15 8.91 7.54
C ARG A 47 0.69 9.60 6.47
N ILE A 48 1.65 8.88 5.89
CA ILE A 48 2.49 9.40 4.80
C ILE A 48 1.68 9.41 3.50
N CYS A 49 0.91 8.35 3.24
CA CYS A 49 0.01 8.29 2.08
C CYS A 49 -1.04 9.41 2.09
N ASP A 50 -1.54 9.83 3.25
CA ASP A 50 -2.53 10.91 3.39
C ASP A 50 -1.93 12.28 3.01
N THR A 51 -0.61 12.45 3.09
CA THR A 51 0.09 13.68 2.66
C THR A 51 0.40 13.73 1.15
N LEU A 52 0.17 12.63 0.44
CA LEU A 52 0.53 12.52 -0.97
C LEU A 52 -0.47 13.28 -1.86
N PRO A 53 -0.03 14.07 -2.85
CA PRO A 53 -0.95 14.76 -3.76
C PRO A 53 -1.68 13.76 -4.66
N LEU A 54 -2.90 13.40 -4.27
CA LEU A 54 -3.70 12.38 -4.97
C LEU A 54 -4.00 12.77 -6.43
N LYS A 55 -4.13 14.08 -6.71
CA LYS A 55 -4.39 14.58 -8.07
C LYS A 55 -3.23 14.24 -9.01
N ASP A 56 -2.00 14.49 -8.59
CA ASP A 56 -0.81 14.24 -9.41
C ASP A 56 -0.64 12.74 -9.67
N VAL A 57 -0.86 11.92 -8.64
CA VAL A 57 -0.83 10.45 -8.76
C VAL A 57 -1.92 9.93 -9.71
N ALA A 58 -3.10 10.55 -9.71
CA ALA A 58 -4.18 10.21 -10.63
C ALA A 58 -3.81 10.57 -12.08
N CYS A 59 -3.28 11.78 -12.30
CA CYS A 59 -2.78 12.21 -13.61
C CYS A 59 -1.71 11.24 -14.14
N ASP A 60 -0.71 10.88 -13.32
CA ASP A 60 0.33 9.92 -13.66
C ASP A 60 -0.23 8.53 -13.98
N PHE A 61 -1.25 8.09 -13.23
CA PHE A 61 -1.89 6.80 -13.47
C PHE A 61 -2.63 6.74 -14.82
N ILE A 62 -3.22 7.86 -15.23
CA ILE A 62 -3.97 8.01 -16.47
C ILE A 62 -3.03 8.14 -17.65
N ALA A 63 -2.00 8.97 -17.53
CA ALA A 63 -0.98 9.17 -18.56
C ALA A 63 -0.24 7.87 -18.95
N LYS A 64 -0.22 6.86 -18.08
CA LYS A 64 0.39 5.55 -18.36
C LYS A 64 -0.38 4.69 -19.36
N ASN A 65 -1.62 5.02 -19.74
CA ASN A 65 -2.39 4.23 -20.70
C ASN A 65 -3.44 5.07 -21.42
N ASP A 66 -3.37 5.14 -22.75
CA ASP A 66 -4.30 5.90 -23.59
C ASP A 66 -5.77 5.52 -23.39
N ARG A 67 -6.05 4.24 -23.09
CA ARG A 67 -7.42 3.79 -22.76
C ARG A 67 -7.91 4.43 -21.46
N ARG A 68 -7.03 4.62 -20.47
CA ARG A 68 -7.40 5.27 -19.21
C ARG A 68 -7.72 6.73 -19.45
N GLN A 69 -6.98 7.41 -20.33
CA GLN A 69 -7.29 8.78 -20.70
C GLN A 69 -8.68 8.91 -21.34
N LEU A 70 -9.08 7.95 -22.17
CA LEU A 70 -10.44 7.92 -22.73
C LEU A 70 -11.53 7.77 -21.66
N TYR A 71 -11.35 6.89 -20.67
CA TYR A 71 -12.36 6.63 -19.63
C TYR A 71 -12.41 7.68 -18.53
N PHE A 72 -11.25 8.19 -18.14
CA PHE A 72 -11.11 9.08 -16.99
C PHE A 72 -11.02 10.57 -17.38
N GLY A 73 -10.83 10.86 -18.68
CA GLY A 73 -10.69 12.23 -19.17
C GLY A 73 -9.43 12.92 -18.66
N ASN A 74 -9.43 14.25 -18.75
CA ASN A 74 -8.41 15.09 -18.11
C ASN A 74 -8.92 15.49 -16.71
N PHE A 75 -8.13 15.18 -15.68
CA PHE A 75 -8.39 15.51 -14.27
C PHE A 75 -8.00 16.97 -13.91
#